data_AF-A0A9P5AYJ7-F1
#
_entry.id   AF-A0A9P5AYJ7-F1
#
_cell.length_a   1.000
_cell.length_b   1.000
_cell.length_c   1.000
_cell.angle_alpha   90.00
_cell.angle_beta   90.00
_cell.angle_gamma   90.00
#
_symmetry.space_group_name_H-M   'P 1'
#
loop_
_entity.id
_entity.type
_entity.pdbx_description
1 polymer ?
#
loop_
_entity_poly.entity_id
_entity_poly.type
_entity_poly.pdbx_seq_one_letter_code
_entity_poly.pdbx_strand_id
1 'polypeptide(L)'
;MIRDAYVQDLFQVNLFGHMSVTRAILPRFRAQGHGRIGFASSASSWGPLPFMSHYAASKAALSTYIESLHKKVRPFGISCFGFICGNFPTRLGHPGDEDGPEFAIQGPSIADYNKLMAELGLMFAKAFAQRTGELDKVAKVMVDIMKGEGIAAGKPWAVGIAIGSDAFDCGEQKCEEQLKVLNEWKDVSYAKDRDDHDHSTLKGYKLYRFSLLRIVFLSYYYLSL
;
A
#
# COMPACT_ATOMS: atom_id res chain seq x y z
N MET A 1 -3.18 26.03 1.27
CA MET A 1 -3.72 24.88 2.05
C MET A 1 -4.57 24.04 1.10
N ILE A 2 -4.51 22.71 1.20
CA ILE A 2 -5.29 21.82 0.31
C ILE A 2 -6.76 21.89 0.72
N ARG A 3 -7.66 21.96 -0.27
CA ARG A 3 -9.12 22.03 -0.03
C ARG A 3 -9.66 20.67 0.39
N ASP A 4 -10.56 20.65 1.37
CA ASP A 4 -11.18 19.42 1.87
C ASP A 4 -11.89 18.62 0.78
N ALA A 5 -12.62 19.31 -0.11
CA ALA A 5 -13.30 18.68 -1.24
C ALA A 5 -12.33 17.87 -2.13
N TYR A 6 -11.14 18.42 -2.40
CA TYR A 6 -10.12 17.72 -3.18
C TYR A 6 -9.61 16.45 -2.46
N VAL A 7 -9.44 16.52 -1.13
CA VAL A 7 -9.05 15.34 -0.34
C VAL A 7 -10.16 14.29 -0.40
N GLN A 8 -11.42 14.68 -0.27
CA GLN A 8 -12.56 13.76 -0.35
C GLN A 8 -12.63 13.07 -1.72
N ASP A 9 -12.53 13.83 -2.82
CA ASP A 9 -12.55 13.29 -4.18
C ASP A 9 -11.41 12.30 -4.40
N LEU A 10 -10.21 12.62 -3.90
CA LEU A 10 -9.06 11.75 -4.00
C LEU A 10 -9.27 10.41 -3.26
N PHE A 11 -9.89 10.43 -2.08
CA PHE A 11 -10.26 9.20 -1.36
C PHE A 11 -11.38 8.42 -2.06
N GLN A 12 -12.34 9.13 -2.68
CA GLN A 12 -13.39 8.47 -3.48
C GLN A 12 -12.79 7.65 -4.62
N VAL A 13 -11.80 8.19 -5.32
CA VAL A 13 -11.12 7.47 -6.42
C VAL A 13 -10.18 6.40 -5.87
N ASN A 14 -9.23 6.77 -5.00
CA ASN A 14 -8.13 5.89 -4.62
C ASN A 14 -8.50 4.79 -3.62
N LEU A 15 -9.65 4.89 -2.95
CA LEU A 15 -10.06 3.93 -1.92
C LEU A 15 -11.49 3.42 -2.15
N PHE A 16 -12.48 4.32 -2.07
CA PHE A 16 -13.88 3.89 -2.05
C PHE A 16 -14.36 3.33 -3.39
N GLY A 17 -13.82 3.82 -4.51
CA GLY A 17 -14.04 3.25 -5.84
C GLY A 17 -13.56 1.79 -5.91
N HIS A 18 -12.34 1.51 -5.43
CA HIS A 18 -11.81 0.15 -5.34
C HIS A 18 -12.69 -0.75 -4.46
N MET A 19 -13.13 -0.26 -3.29
CA MET A 19 -14.01 -1.01 -2.41
C MET A 19 -15.37 -1.32 -3.06
N SER A 20 -15.93 -0.35 -3.79
CA SER A 20 -17.23 -0.47 -4.46
C SER A 20 -17.19 -1.49 -5.59
N VAL A 21 -16.19 -1.40 -6.48
CA VAL A 21 -15.98 -2.38 -7.56
C VAL A 21 -15.75 -3.77 -6.97
N THR A 22 -14.90 -3.88 -5.95
CA THR A 22 -14.64 -5.14 -5.24
C THR A 22 -15.93 -5.75 -4.70
N ARG A 23 -16.75 -4.96 -3.99
CA ARG A 23 -18.03 -5.43 -3.44
C ARG A 23 -18.97 -5.94 -4.53
N ALA A 24 -18.99 -5.32 -5.70
CA ALA A 24 -19.81 -5.75 -6.82
C ALA A 24 -19.34 -7.07 -7.44
N ILE A 25 -18.03 -7.32 -7.55
CA ILE A 25 -17.50 -8.56 -8.17
C ILE A 25 -17.47 -9.77 -7.23
N LEU A 26 -17.40 -9.54 -5.91
CA LEU A 26 -17.22 -10.62 -4.93
C LEU A 26 -18.32 -11.70 -4.96
N PRO A 27 -19.63 -11.39 -5.10
CA PRO A 27 -20.66 -12.43 -5.21
C PRO A 27 -20.39 -13.41 -6.36
N ARG A 28 -19.98 -12.90 -7.53
CA ARG A 28 -19.69 -13.73 -8.71
C ARG A 28 -18.45 -14.61 -8.49
N PHE A 29 -17.40 -14.05 -7.90
CA PHE A 29 -16.16 -14.79 -7.61
C PHE A 29 -16.38 -15.84 -6.51
N ARG A 30 -17.21 -15.55 -5.52
CA ARG A 30 -17.60 -16.53 -4.49
C ARG A 30 -18.40 -17.68 -5.09
N ALA A 31 -19.38 -17.38 -5.96
CA ALA A 31 -20.21 -18.41 -6.59
C ALA A 31 -19.40 -19.38 -7.48
N GLN A 32 -18.34 -18.90 -8.14
CA GLN A 32 -17.46 -19.78 -8.95
C GLN A 32 -16.35 -20.47 -8.14
N GLY A 33 -16.13 -20.10 -6.88
CA GLY A 33 -15.10 -20.71 -6.02
C GLY A 33 -13.65 -20.37 -6.39
N HIS A 34 -13.43 -19.38 -7.27
CA HIS A 34 -12.09 -18.89 -7.60
C HIS A 34 -12.13 -17.41 -8.03
N GLY A 35 -11.00 -16.70 -7.95
CA GLY A 35 -10.92 -15.33 -8.45
C GLY A 35 -9.61 -14.64 -8.13
N ARG A 36 -9.25 -13.63 -8.91
CA ARG A 36 -8.02 -12.85 -8.69
C ARG A 36 -8.34 -11.37 -8.87
N ILE A 37 -8.00 -10.55 -7.87
CA ILE A 37 -8.28 -9.12 -7.86
C ILE A 37 -6.96 -8.37 -7.71
N GLY A 38 -6.59 -7.57 -8.71
CA GLY A 38 -5.41 -6.71 -8.69
C GLY A 38 -5.78 -5.30 -8.26
N PHE A 39 -4.91 -4.67 -7.46
CA PHE A 39 -5.07 -3.30 -6.98
C PHE A 39 -3.79 -2.51 -7.24
N ALA A 40 -3.94 -1.28 -7.73
CA ALA A 40 -2.83 -0.35 -7.96
C ALA A 40 -2.63 0.55 -6.72
N SER A 41 -1.66 0.18 -5.89
CA SER A 41 -1.17 1.03 -4.80
C SER A 41 0.11 1.76 -5.25
N SER A 42 0.86 2.34 -4.32
CA SER A 42 2.01 3.19 -4.62
C SER A 42 3.07 3.11 -3.54
N ALA A 43 4.34 3.27 -3.94
CA ALA A 43 5.48 3.40 -3.02
C ALA A 43 5.28 4.56 -2.00
N SER A 44 4.48 5.57 -2.33
CA SER A 44 4.11 6.64 -1.37
C SER A 44 3.34 6.12 -0.14
N SER A 45 2.80 4.90 -0.17
CA SER A 45 2.23 4.27 1.03
C SER A 45 3.30 3.81 2.04
N TRP A 46 4.55 3.66 1.61
CA TRP A 46 5.70 3.33 2.44
C TRP A 46 6.53 4.56 2.79
N GLY A 47 6.85 5.38 1.78
CA GLY A 47 7.59 6.63 1.92
C GLY A 47 6.70 7.84 1.60
N PRO A 48 5.88 8.34 2.55
CA PRO A 48 5.08 9.54 2.33
C PRO A 48 5.99 10.77 2.19
N LEU A 49 5.78 11.56 1.14
CA LEU A 49 6.50 12.81 0.91
C LEU A 49 5.75 14.02 1.47
N PRO A 50 6.46 15.11 1.84
CA PRO A 50 5.84 16.38 2.17
C PRO A 50 4.85 16.82 1.09
N PHE A 51 3.77 17.49 1.51
CA PHE A 51 2.69 17.99 0.63
C PHE A 51 1.86 16.91 -0.11
N MET A 52 2.25 15.64 -0.04
CA MET A 52 1.55 14.49 -0.64
C MET A 52 0.88 13.58 0.40
N SER A 53 0.72 14.06 1.64
CA SER A 53 0.17 13.28 2.75
C SER A 53 -1.22 12.70 2.47
N HIS A 54 -2.10 13.46 1.81
CA HIS A 54 -3.43 13.04 1.42
C HIS A 54 -3.41 11.89 0.39
N TYR A 55 -2.53 11.97 -0.62
CA TYR A 55 -2.31 10.90 -1.59
C TYR A 55 -1.74 9.65 -0.92
N ALA A 56 -0.65 9.81 -0.16
CA ALA A 56 -0.01 8.74 0.58
C ALA A 56 -0.98 8.03 1.54
N ALA A 57 -1.77 8.79 2.30
CA ALA A 57 -2.79 8.26 3.20
C ALA A 57 -3.84 7.42 2.47
N SER A 58 -4.33 7.89 1.31
CA SER A 58 -5.31 7.13 0.52
C SER A 58 -4.75 5.80 0.02
N LYS A 59 -3.48 5.76 -0.41
CA LYS A 59 -2.80 4.55 -0.90
C LYS A 59 -2.42 3.61 0.24
N ALA A 60 -2.02 4.14 1.39
CA ALA A 60 -1.81 3.35 2.61
C ALA A 60 -3.11 2.67 3.07
N ALA A 61 -4.22 3.42 3.10
CA ALA A 61 -5.54 2.87 3.41
C ALA A 61 -5.93 1.75 2.44
N LEU A 62 -5.65 1.92 1.14
CA LEU A 62 -5.89 0.89 0.13
C LEU A 62 -5.01 -0.35 0.40
N SER A 63 -3.72 -0.20 0.66
CA SER A 63 -2.80 -1.30 0.97
C SER A 63 -3.31 -2.13 2.16
N THR A 64 -3.69 -1.47 3.26
CA THR A 64 -4.25 -2.14 4.44
C THR A 64 -5.60 -2.82 4.14
N TYR A 65 -6.46 -2.19 3.33
CA TYR A 65 -7.72 -2.79 2.90
C TYR A 65 -7.48 -4.11 2.14
N ILE A 66 -6.49 -4.15 1.25
CA ILE A 66 -6.18 -5.34 0.43
C ILE A 66 -5.73 -6.50 1.31
N GLU A 67 -4.87 -6.24 2.30
CA GLU A 67 -4.41 -7.27 3.25
C GLU A 67 -5.58 -7.88 4.02
N SER A 68 -6.45 -7.04 4.56
CA SER A 68 -7.64 -7.48 5.31
C SER A 68 -8.62 -8.24 4.41
N LEU A 69 -8.87 -7.71 3.21
CA LEU A 69 -9.73 -8.33 2.22
C LEU A 69 -9.24 -9.72 1.83
N HIS A 70 -7.96 -9.89 1.54
CA HIS A 70 -7.42 -11.20 1.17
C HIS A 70 -7.68 -12.25 2.24
N LYS A 71 -7.40 -11.91 3.51
CA LYS A 71 -7.63 -12.82 4.65
C LYS A 71 -9.09 -13.28 4.70
N LYS A 72 -10.03 -12.38 4.38
CA LYS A 72 -11.48 -12.67 4.33
C LYS A 72 -11.86 -13.55 3.13
N VAL A 73 -11.27 -13.34 1.95
CA VAL A 73 -11.77 -13.96 0.71
C VAL A 73 -11.00 -15.21 0.27
N ARG A 74 -9.79 -15.42 0.81
CA ARG A 74 -8.94 -16.59 0.52
C ARG A 74 -9.64 -17.94 0.71
N PRO A 75 -10.48 -18.17 1.76
CA PRO A 75 -11.18 -19.45 1.92
C PRO A 75 -12.13 -19.79 0.76
N PHE A 76 -12.53 -18.79 -0.04
CA PHE A 76 -13.40 -18.98 -1.21
C PHE A 76 -12.62 -19.12 -2.52
N GLY A 77 -11.31 -19.39 -2.46
CA GLY A 77 -10.45 -19.52 -3.65
C GLY A 77 -10.10 -18.18 -4.32
N ILE A 78 -10.32 -17.05 -3.64
CA ILE A 78 -10.09 -15.71 -4.18
C ILE A 78 -8.77 -15.14 -3.65
N SER A 79 -7.92 -14.67 -4.55
CA SER A 79 -6.65 -14.00 -4.22
C SER A 79 -6.73 -12.50 -4.52
N CYS A 80 -6.14 -11.69 -3.64
CA CYS A 80 -6.00 -10.26 -3.85
C CYS A 80 -4.52 -9.94 -3.99
N PHE A 81 -4.18 -9.03 -4.89
CA PHE A 81 -2.82 -8.62 -5.18
C PHE A 81 -2.75 -7.09 -5.08
N GLY A 82 -1.95 -6.59 -4.14
CA GLY A 82 -1.63 -5.16 -4.07
C GLY A 82 -0.29 -4.92 -4.75
N PHE A 83 -0.30 -4.18 -5.85
CA PHE A 83 0.92 -3.76 -6.54
C PHE A 83 1.35 -2.41 -6.01
N ILE A 84 2.54 -2.36 -5.41
CA ILE A 84 3.14 -1.12 -4.92
C ILE A 84 3.98 -0.55 -6.05
N CYS A 85 3.37 0.30 -6.86
CA CYS A 85 4.01 0.84 -8.05
C CYS A 85 4.96 1.98 -7.70
N GLY A 86 6.13 1.96 -8.35
CA GLY A 86 7.04 3.09 -8.44
C GLY A 86 6.64 4.07 -9.52
N ASN A 87 7.62 4.82 -10.00
CA ASN A 87 7.45 5.86 -11.01
C ASN A 87 7.51 5.27 -12.42
N PHE A 88 6.37 5.27 -13.10
CA PHE A 88 6.24 4.82 -14.49
C PHE A 88 5.76 5.96 -15.39
N PRO A 89 6.12 5.96 -16.69
CA PRO A 89 5.77 7.03 -17.63
C PRO A 89 4.28 6.96 -18.00
N THR A 90 3.42 7.40 -17.08
CA THR A 90 1.95 7.46 -17.25
C THR A 90 1.49 8.92 -17.34
N ARG A 91 0.21 9.13 -17.64
CA ARG A 91 -0.42 10.46 -17.58
C ARG A 91 -0.85 10.87 -16.16
N LEU A 92 -0.42 10.15 -15.12
CA LEU A 92 -0.77 10.49 -13.75
C LEU A 92 -0.28 11.91 -13.42
N GLY A 93 -1.12 12.73 -12.79
CA GLY A 93 -0.76 14.12 -12.46
C GLY A 93 -0.95 15.12 -13.58
N HIS A 94 -1.29 14.71 -14.81
CA HIS A 94 -1.62 15.64 -15.89
C HIS A 94 -3.05 16.17 -15.73
N PRO A 95 -3.29 17.47 -15.95
CA PRO A 95 -4.64 18.01 -15.99
C PRO A 95 -5.38 17.52 -17.25
N GLY A 96 -6.13 16.43 -17.16
CA GLY A 96 -7.01 15.96 -18.25
C GLY A 96 -6.28 15.58 -19.54
N ASP A 97 -6.94 15.81 -20.68
CA ASP A 97 -6.41 15.53 -22.04
C ASP A 97 -5.43 16.60 -22.54
N GLU A 98 -5.00 17.53 -21.69
CA GLU A 98 -4.09 18.61 -22.05
C GLU A 98 -2.63 18.26 -21.69
N ASP A 99 -1.70 18.64 -22.57
CA ASP A 99 -0.28 18.59 -22.30
C ASP A 99 0.06 19.69 -21.26
N GLY A 100 0.13 19.31 -19.99
CA GLY A 100 0.46 20.19 -18.87
C GLY A 100 1.56 19.59 -17.97
N PRO A 101 2.12 20.39 -17.03
CA PRO A 101 3.11 19.88 -16.10
C PRO A 101 2.54 18.74 -15.26
N GLU A 102 3.29 17.62 -15.19
CA GLU A 102 2.97 16.44 -14.39
C GLU A 102 2.92 16.87 -12.90
N PHE A 103 1.72 16.80 -12.32
CA PHE A 103 1.35 17.37 -11.03
C PHE A 103 1.45 18.90 -11.02
N ALA A 104 0.33 19.58 -11.28
CA ALA A 104 0.19 21.02 -11.08
C ALA A 104 0.22 21.36 -9.57
N ILE A 105 1.41 21.36 -8.98
CA ILE A 105 1.58 21.74 -7.58
C ILE A 105 1.52 23.27 -7.52
N GLN A 106 0.40 23.80 -7.06
CA GLN A 106 0.36 25.19 -6.60
C GLN A 106 1.38 25.34 -5.46
N GLY A 107 2.20 26.39 -5.53
CA GLY A 107 3.18 26.71 -4.49
C GLY A 107 2.54 26.77 -3.10
N PRO A 108 3.32 26.56 -2.03
CA PRO A 108 2.78 26.50 -0.69
C PRO A 108 2.18 27.87 -0.33
N SER A 109 1.02 27.88 0.32
CA SER A 109 0.40 29.13 0.78
C SER A 109 1.15 29.80 1.94
N ILE A 110 2.16 29.13 2.49
CA ILE A 110 2.99 29.60 3.60
C ILE A 110 4.43 29.64 3.09
N ALA A 111 5.05 30.82 3.13
CA ALA A 111 6.38 31.05 2.55
C ALA A 111 7.50 30.22 3.19
N ASP A 112 7.35 29.85 4.47
CA ASP A 112 8.34 29.04 5.19
C ASP A 112 8.56 27.66 4.56
N TYR A 113 7.57 27.16 3.81
CA TYR A 113 7.66 25.89 3.09
C TYR A 113 8.36 26.00 1.73
N ASN A 114 8.74 27.19 1.27
CA ASN A 114 9.35 27.38 -0.05
C ASN A 114 10.64 26.57 -0.20
N LYS A 115 11.49 26.52 0.83
CA LYS A 115 12.73 25.73 0.80
C LYS A 115 12.44 24.23 0.64
N LEU A 116 11.53 23.70 1.47
CA LEU A 116 11.14 22.30 1.42
C LEU A 116 10.50 21.93 0.08
N MET A 117 9.71 22.84 -0.50
CA MET A 117 9.10 22.67 -1.82
C MET A 117 10.14 22.65 -2.94
N ALA A 118 11.18 23.48 -2.87
CA ALA A 118 12.27 23.47 -3.84
C ALA A 118 13.06 22.16 -3.78
N GLU A 119 13.39 21.67 -2.58
CA GLU A 119 14.07 20.38 -2.38
C GLU A 119 13.25 19.21 -2.94
N LEU A 120 11.94 19.20 -2.66
CA LEU A 120 11.01 18.20 -3.20
C LEU A 120 10.91 18.27 -4.74
N GLY A 121 10.86 19.48 -5.31
CA GLY A 121 10.86 19.67 -6.76
C GLY A 121 12.11 19.10 -7.43
N LEU A 122 13.29 19.31 -6.84
CA LEU A 122 14.54 18.72 -7.33
C LEU A 122 14.54 17.19 -7.23
N MET A 123 13.98 16.64 -6.15
CA MET A 123 13.82 15.19 -6.00
C MET A 123 12.92 14.61 -7.10
N PHE A 124 11.76 15.22 -7.35
CA PHE A 124 10.86 14.77 -8.42
C PHE A 124 11.48 14.92 -9.80
N ALA A 125 12.17 16.02 -10.09
CA ALA A 125 12.86 16.21 -11.37
C ALA A 125 13.86 15.06 -11.64
N LYS A 126 14.65 14.67 -10.63
CA LYS A 126 15.55 13.52 -10.73
C LYS A 126 14.79 12.20 -10.93
N ALA A 127 13.76 11.96 -10.13
CA ALA A 127 12.97 10.74 -10.20
C ALA A 127 12.25 10.58 -11.56
N PHE A 128 11.71 11.67 -12.12
CA PHE A 128 11.05 11.65 -13.43
C PHE A 128 12.05 11.50 -14.58
N ALA A 129 13.24 12.09 -14.47
CA ALA A 129 14.32 11.91 -15.46
C ALA A 129 14.86 10.48 -15.49
N GLN A 130 14.77 9.75 -14.38
CA GLN A 130 15.25 8.37 -14.24
C GLN A 130 14.14 7.32 -14.46
N ARG A 131 13.00 7.67 -15.06
CA ARG A 131 11.95 6.70 -15.39
C ARG A 131 12.46 5.70 -16.42
N THR A 132 12.75 4.48 -15.97
CA THR A 132 13.28 3.39 -16.82
C THR A 132 12.23 2.33 -17.17
N GLY A 133 11.02 2.41 -16.61
CA GLY A 133 10.01 1.38 -16.76
C GLY A 133 9.24 1.44 -18.08
N GLU A 134 9.22 0.33 -18.82
CA GLU A 134 8.36 0.14 -19.98
C GLU A 134 6.98 -0.40 -19.55
N LEU A 135 5.89 0.30 -19.90
CA LEU A 135 4.54 -0.03 -19.43
C LEU A 135 4.08 -1.45 -19.84
N ASP A 136 4.45 -1.90 -21.05
CA ASP A 136 4.10 -3.24 -21.52
C ASP A 136 4.78 -4.33 -20.68
N LYS A 137 6.05 -4.10 -20.30
CA LYS A 137 6.76 -5.01 -19.38
C LYS A 137 6.07 -5.02 -18.02
N VAL A 138 5.68 -3.86 -17.49
CA VAL A 138 4.98 -3.75 -16.20
C VAL A 138 3.66 -4.53 -16.21
N ALA A 139 2.83 -4.32 -17.24
CA ALA A 139 1.56 -5.02 -17.38
C ALA A 139 1.77 -6.54 -17.47
N LYS A 140 2.75 -6.99 -18.25
CA LYS A 140 3.11 -8.40 -18.34
C LYS A 140 3.53 -8.97 -16.98
N VAL A 141 4.39 -8.27 -16.24
CA VAL A 141 4.83 -8.69 -14.91
C VAL A 141 3.64 -8.84 -13.95
N MET A 142 2.72 -7.87 -13.94
CA MET A 142 1.53 -7.94 -13.08
C MET A 142 0.64 -9.15 -13.44
N VAL A 143 0.47 -9.45 -14.73
CA VAL A 143 -0.27 -10.63 -15.18
C VAL A 143 0.43 -11.92 -14.79
N ASP A 144 1.75 -12.02 -15.01
CA ASP A 144 2.56 -13.18 -14.61
C ASP A 144 2.44 -13.43 -13.09
N ILE A 145 2.51 -12.36 -12.27
CA ILE A 145 2.30 -12.42 -10.81
C ILE A 145 0.91 -12.92 -10.45
N MET A 146 -0.14 -12.34 -11.04
CA MET A 146 -1.51 -12.78 -10.77
C MET A 146 -1.70 -14.23 -11.15
N LYS A 147 -1.07 -14.67 -12.24
CA LYS A 147 -1.17 -16.05 -12.72
C LYS A 147 -0.33 -17.04 -11.93
N GLY A 148 0.77 -16.61 -11.33
CA GLY A 148 1.79 -17.48 -10.75
C GLY A 148 2.61 -18.16 -11.85
N GLU A 149 2.80 -17.49 -12.98
CA GLU A 149 3.45 -17.99 -14.20
C GLU A 149 4.62 -17.08 -14.59
N GLY A 150 5.35 -17.44 -15.65
CA GLY A 150 6.44 -16.62 -16.18
C GLY A 150 7.50 -16.30 -15.13
N ILE A 151 7.84 -15.02 -14.99
CA ILE A 151 8.87 -14.58 -14.01
C ILE A 151 8.42 -14.74 -12.54
N ALA A 152 7.12 -14.97 -12.31
CA ALA A 152 6.55 -15.19 -11.00
C ALA A 152 6.32 -16.68 -10.69
N ALA A 153 6.67 -17.59 -11.61
CA ALA A 153 6.54 -19.03 -11.39
C ALA A 153 7.27 -19.49 -10.12
N GLY A 154 6.59 -20.31 -9.31
CA GLY A 154 7.14 -20.83 -8.05
C GLY A 154 7.20 -19.84 -6.89
N LYS A 155 6.90 -18.55 -7.10
CA LYS A 155 6.85 -17.58 -6.01
C LYS A 155 5.59 -17.78 -5.15
N PRO A 156 5.68 -17.66 -3.82
CA PRO A 156 4.51 -17.70 -2.96
C PRO A 156 3.63 -16.48 -3.20
N TRP A 157 2.32 -16.62 -2.93
CA TRP A 157 1.42 -15.47 -2.92
C TRP A 157 1.82 -14.45 -1.83
N ALA A 158 1.72 -13.16 -2.17
CA ALA A 158 1.98 -12.03 -1.28
C ALA A 158 1.06 -10.83 -1.56
N VAL A 159 0.90 -9.95 -0.57
CA VAL A 159 0.33 -8.59 -0.72
C VAL A 159 1.48 -7.59 -0.71
N GLY A 160 1.30 -6.46 -1.39
CA GLY A 160 2.28 -5.38 -1.36
C GLY A 160 3.52 -5.69 -2.20
N ILE A 161 3.33 -6.27 -3.38
CA ILE A 161 4.44 -6.62 -4.28
C ILE A 161 4.93 -5.34 -4.93
N ALA A 162 6.18 -4.96 -4.66
CA ALA A 162 6.83 -3.82 -5.29
C ALA A 162 6.99 -4.03 -6.80
N ILE A 163 6.63 -3.01 -7.58
CA ILE A 163 6.78 -2.99 -9.03
C ILE A 163 7.61 -1.76 -9.38
N GLY A 164 8.86 -2.00 -9.80
CA GLY A 164 9.89 -0.97 -9.99
C GLY A 164 10.97 -1.05 -8.89
N SER A 165 12.22 -0.75 -9.25
CA SER A 165 13.34 -0.75 -8.31
C SER A 165 13.19 0.36 -7.27
N ASP A 166 12.73 1.52 -7.66
CA ASP A 166 12.43 2.65 -6.77
C ASP A 166 11.36 2.30 -5.72
N ALA A 167 10.31 1.57 -6.11
CA ALA A 167 9.33 1.05 -5.15
C ALA A 167 9.95 0.03 -4.20
N PHE A 168 10.80 -0.86 -4.70
CA PHE A 168 11.50 -1.85 -3.89
C PHE A 168 12.41 -1.16 -2.86
N ASP A 169 13.29 -0.26 -3.30
CA ASP A 169 14.24 0.45 -2.45
C ASP A 169 13.50 1.26 -1.37
N CYS A 170 12.40 1.94 -1.73
CA CYS A 170 11.56 2.65 -0.78
C CYS A 170 10.94 1.71 0.27
N GLY A 171 10.49 0.53 -0.15
CA GLY A 171 9.93 -0.48 0.76
C GLY A 171 10.97 -1.09 1.69
N GLU A 172 12.18 -1.36 1.18
CA GLU A 172 13.30 -1.87 1.95
C GLU A 172 13.70 -0.87 3.04
N GLN A 173 13.97 0.38 2.65
CA GLN A 173 14.30 1.45 3.59
C GLN A 173 13.22 1.62 4.66
N LYS A 174 11.93 1.61 4.26
CA LYS A 174 10.81 1.73 5.22
C LYS A 174 10.82 0.60 6.25
N CYS A 175 11.06 -0.63 5.83
CA CYS A 175 11.12 -1.78 6.72
C CYS A 175 12.27 -1.64 7.73
N GLU A 176 13.45 -1.23 7.27
CA GLU A 176 14.62 -1.03 8.12
C GLU A 176 14.38 0.05 9.18
N GLU A 177 13.84 1.20 8.78
CA GLU A 177 13.52 2.31 9.70
C GLU A 177 12.47 1.91 10.73
N GLN A 178 11.41 1.19 10.32
CA GLN A 178 10.39 0.73 11.25
C GLN A 178 10.94 -0.28 12.26
N LEU A 179 11.77 -1.22 11.79
CA LEU A 179 12.40 -2.19 12.67
C LEU A 179 13.32 -1.51 13.68
N LYS A 180 14.06 -0.49 13.24
CA LYS A 180 14.91 0.33 14.12
C LYS A 180 14.07 0.98 15.23
N VAL A 181 12.98 1.66 14.86
CA VAL A 181 12.07 2.30 15.84
C VAL A 181 11.50 1.28 16.83
N LEU A 182 11.00 0.13 16.34
CA LEU A 182 10.45 -0.91 17.21
C LEU A 182 11.48 -1.44 18.22
N ASN A 183 12.73 -1.57 17.80
CA ASN A 183 13.80 -2.04 18.67
C ASN A 183 14.22 -0.99 19.69
N GLU A 184 14.34 0.28 19.27
CA GLU A 184 14.73 1.39 20.13
C GLU A 184 13.68 1.71 21.20
N TRP A 185 12.39 1.55 20.88
CA TRP A 185 11.28 1.83 21.79
C TRP A 185 10.72 0.60 22.49
N LYS A 186 11.42 -0.55 22.42
CA LYS A 186 10.90 -1.82 22.92
C LYS A 186 10.68 -1.82 24.43
N ASP A 187 11.64 -1.29 25.18
CA ASP A 187 11.57 -1.16 26.64
C ASP A 187 10.36 -0.31 27.05
N VAL A 188 10.16 0.84 26.42
CA VAL A 188 9.01 1.72 26.65
C VAL A 188 7.69 1.01 26.28
N SER A 189 7.66 0.32 25.15
CA SER A 189 6.47 -0.38 24.66
C SER A 189 6.06 -1.54 25.59
N TYR A 190 7.03 -2.17 26.25
CA TYR A 190 6.80 -3.33 27.13
C TYR A 190 6.59 -2.93 28.60
N ALA A 191 6.90 -1.67 28.97
CA ALA A 191 6.93 -1.21 30.37
C ALA A 191 5.58 -1.26 31.11
N LYS A 192 4.46 -1.47 30.41
CA LYS A 192 3.11 -1.58 30.99
C LYS A 192 2.50 -2.97 30.86
N ASP A 193 3.24 -3.92 30.31
CA ASP A 193 2.83 -5.30 30.36
C ASP A 193 2.87 -5.80 31.81
N ARG A 194 2.10 -6.84 32.11
CA ARG A 194 2.14 -7.46 33.44
C ARG A 194 3.51 -8.09 33.65
N ASP A 195 4.00 -8.08 34.88
CA ASP A 195 5.31 -8.67 35.23
C ASP A 195 5.41 -10.17 34.89
N ASP A 196 4.27 -10.87 34.82
CA ASP A 196 4.16 -12.29 34.46
C ASP A 196 3.85 -12.53 32.97
N HIS A 197 3.86 -11.48 32.13
CA HIS A 197 3.46 -11.60 30.73
C HIS A 197 4.51 -12.35 29.88
N ASP A 198 4.09 -13.44 29.25
CA ASP A 198 4.91 -14.15 28.26
C ASP A 198 4.85 -13.49 26.87
N HIS A 199 5.88 -12.70 26.56
CA HIS A 199 6.04 -12.04 25.27
C HIS A 199 6.40 -13.00 24.10
N SER A 200 6.47 -14.32 24.32
CA SER A 200 6.75 -15.31 23.27
C SER A 200 5.53 -15.63 22.40
N THR A 201 4.32 -15.38 22.91
CA THR A 201 3.05 -15.83 22.32
C THR A 201 2.77 -15.26 20.92
N LEU A 202 3.18 -14.02 20.64
CA LEU A 202 2.91 -13.36 19.35
C LEU A 202 3.94 -13.68 18.25
N LYS A 203 5.13 -14.20 18.58
CA LYS A 203 6.21 -14.47 17.61
C LYS A 203 5.88 -15.58 16.59
N GLY A 204 4.87 -16.41 16.86
CA GLY A 204 4.43 -17.52 15.99
C GLY A 204 3.29 -17.19 15.02
N TYR A 205 2.76 -15.96 15.05
CA TYR A 205 1.68 -15.57 14.13
C TYR A 205 2.27 -15.19 12.77
N LYS A 206 2.05 -16.06 11.78
CA LYS A 206 2.22 -15.68 10.37
C LYS A 206 1.11 -14.68 10.04
N LEU A 207 1.39 -13.38 10.16
CA LEU A 207 0.43 -12.28 9.96
C LEU A 207 -0.36 -12.38 8.63
N TYR A 208 0.21 -13.06 7.64
CA TYR A 208 -0.38 -13.32 6.31
C TYR A 208 -1.08 -14.69 6.16
N ARG A 209 -0.98 -15.60 7.13
CA ARG A 209 -1.76 -16.84 7.19
C ARG A 209 -2.84 -16.71 8.25
N PHE A 210 -3.98 -16.19 7.83
CA PHE A 210 -5.20 -16.18 8.65
C PHE A 210 -5.83 -17.58 8.60
N SER A 211 -6.01 -18.23 9.75
CA SER A 211 -6.84 -19.44 9.86
C SER A 211 -7.89 -19.22 10.95
N LEU A 212 -9.13 -19.64 10.68
CA LEU A 212 -10.28 -19.50 11.61
C LEU A 212 -10.00 -20.09 12.99
N LEU A 213 -9.19 -21.15 13.07
CA LEU A 213 -8.76 -21.77 14.33
C LEU A 213 -7.92 -20.87 15.25
N ARG A 214 -7.36 -19.74 14.75
CA ARG A 214 -6.51 -18.84 15.55
C ARG A 214 -7.23 -17.57 16.04
N ILE A 215 -8.48 -17.33 15.63
CA ILE A 215 -9.29 -16.16 16.06
C ILE A 215 -9.82 -16.33 17.48
N VAL A 216 -10.01 -17.57 17.93
CA VAL A 216 -10.63 -17.84 19.24
C VAL A 216 -9.87 -17.13 20.37
N PHE A 217 -8.54 -16.95 20.29
CA PHE A 217 -7.78 -16.29 21.36
C PHE A 217 -7.85 -14.75 21.38
N LEU A 218 -7.98 -14.07 20.24
CA LEU A 218 -8.03 -12.59 20.20
C LEU A 218 -9.38 -12.03 20.66
N SER A 219 -10.45 -12.81 20.52
CA SER A 219 -11.80 -12.42 20.97
C SER A 219 -12.00 -12.57 22.49
N TYR A 220 -11.29 -13.49 23.16
CA TYR A 220 -11.33 -13.59 24.63
C TYR A 220 -10.71 -12.38 25.34
N TYR A 221 -9.77 -11.68 24.70
CA TYR A 221 -9.11 -10.49 25.29
C TYR A 221 -9.93 -9.20 25.22
N TYR A 222 -10.91 -9.10 24.31
CA TYR A 222 -11.74 -7.89 24.16
C TYR A 222 -13.16 -8.03 24.77
N LEU A 223 -13.56 -9.23 25.17
CA LEU A 223 -14.88 -9.50 25.78
C LEU A 223 -14.82 -9.78 27.29
N SER A 224 -13.69 -9.52 27.94
CA SER A 224 -13.50 -9.69 29.39
C SER A 224 -13.17 -8.38 30.14
N LEU A 225 -13.51 -7.24 29.55
CA LEU A 225 -13.69 -5.94 30.24
C LEU A 225 -15.18 -5.59 30.26
#